data_AF-A0A2K6GC67-F1
#
_entry.id   AF-A0A2K6GC67-F1
#
_cell.length_a   1.000
_cell.length_b   1.000
_cell.length_c   1.000
_cell.angle_alpha   90.00
_cell.angle_beta   90.00
_cell.angle_gamma   90.00
#
_symmetry.space_group_name_H-M   'P 1'
#
loop_
_entity.id
_entity.type
_entity.pdbx_description
1 polymer ?
#
loop_
_entity_poly.entity_id
_entity_poly.type
_entity_poly.pdbx_seq_one_letter_code
_entity_poly.pdbx_strand_id
1 'polypeptide(L)'
;MNHLLIFLIPWKDLNMLLMKEGYGVIVLNPNENYIEVEKPKIHVQSSSDSSDEPAEKRERKDKVSKETKKRRDFYEKYRNPQREKEMMQLYIRENGSPEEHAIYVWDHFIAQSAAENVFFVAHSYGGLAFVELMIQREADVKSKVTAVALTDSVHNVWHQEAGKTIREWMRENCCNWVSSSEPLDTSVESMLPDCPRVSAGTDRHELTSWKSFPSIFKFFTEASEAKTSSLKPALTRRSHRIKHEEL
;
A
#
# COMPACT_ATOMS: atom_id res chain seq x y z
N MET A 1 3.54 -6.05 24.24
CA MET A 1 3.67 -4.96 23.23
C MET A 1 2.25 -4.66 22.79
N ASN A 2 1.66 -3.56 23.27
CA ASN A 2 0.21 -3.35 23.13
C ASN A 2 -0.17 -2.65 21.82
N HIS A 3 0.80 -2.02 21.14
CA HIS A 3 0.60 -1.29 19.89
C HIS A 3 1.55 -1.78 18.79
N LEU A 4 1.00 -2.02 17.60
CA LEU A 4 1.73 -2.36 16.37
C LEU A 4 1.38 -1.32 15.29
N LEU A 5 2.39 -0.67 14.72
CA LEU A 5 2.24 0.32 13.67
C LEU A 5 2.82 -0.20 12.35
N ILE A 6 2.03 -0.11 11.29
CA ILE A 6 2.36 -0.62 9.96
C ILE A 6 2.43 0.53 8.98
N PHE A 7 3.57 0.69 8.32
CA PHE A 7 3.77 1.65 7.24
C PHE A 7 3.68 0.92 5.91
N LEU A 8 2.76 1.35 5.03
CA LEU A 8 2.75 0.93 3.63
C LEU A 8 3.55 1.93 2.78
N ILE A 9 4.77 2.26 3.22
CA ILE A 9 5.73 3.17 2.57
C ILE A 9 7.18 2.82 2.91
N PRO A 10 8.14 3.10 2.01
CA PRO A 10 9.56 3.04 2.33
C PRO A 10 10.01 4.31 3.07
N TRP A 11 9.91 4.34 4.40
CA TRP A 11 10.54 5.39 5.21
C TRP A 11 11.49 4.77 6.22
N LYS A 12 12.79 5.05 6.08
CA LYS A 12 13.85 4.48 6.94
C LYS A 12 14.08 5.29 8.22
N ASP A 13 13.82 6.61 8.19
CA ASP A 13 14.24 7.52 9.27
C ASP A 13 13.23 7.61 10.44
N LEU A 14 12.00 7.13 10.25
CA LEU A 14 10.92 7.22 11.24
C LEU A 14 10.97 6.09 12.29
N ASN A 15 11.61 4.97 11.96
CA ASN A 15 11.65 3.77 12.79
C ASN A 15 12.25 4.01 14.18
N MET A 16 13.25 4.89 14.26
CA MET A 16 13.97 5.14 15.52
C MET A 16 13.15 6.00 16.51
N LEU A 17 12.24 6.84 16.03
CA LEU A 17 11.37 7.66 16.89
C LEU A 17 10.25 6.81 17.51
N LEU A 18 9.70 5.88 16.73
CA LEU A 18 8.52 5.10 17.08
C LEU A 18 8.82 3.95 18.03
N MET A 19 10.01 3.35 17.93
CA MET A 19 10.44 2.34 18.91
C MET A 19 10.62 2.93 20.32
N LYS A 20 10.89 4.24 20.45
CA LYS A 20 10.98 4.90 21.77
C LYS A 20 9.62 5.06 22.45
N GLU A 21 8.55 5.14 21.66
CA GLU A 21 7.16 5.19 22.13
C GLU A 21 6.58 3.78 22.43
N GLY A 22 7.39 2.73 22.33
CA GLY A 22 6.99 1.35 22.68
C GLY A 22 6.16 0.61 21.62
N TYR A 23 6.05 1.15 20.40
CA TYR A 23 5.39 0.50 19.28
C TYR A 23 6.27 -0.61 18.69
N GLY A 24 5.65 -1.76 18.38
CA GLY A 24 6.19 -2.64 17.35
C GLY A 24 5.99 -1.96 15.99
N VAL A 25 7.00 -1.98 15.11
CA VAL A 25 6.92 -1.30 13.81
C VAL A 25 7.19 -2.30 12.69
N ILE A 26 6.30 -2.34 11.70
CA ILE A 26 6.49 -3.02 10.43
C ILE A 26 6.51 -1.96 9.33
N VAL A 27 7.59 -1.92 8.54
CA VAL A 27 7.68 -1.07 7.35
C VAL A 27 7.60 -1.97 6.13
N LEU A 28 6.54 -1.80 5.36
CA LEU A 28 6.28 -2.49 4.12
C LEU A 28 6.51 -1.53 2.96
N ASN A 29 7.31 -1.94 1.98
CA ASN A 29 7.25 -1.35 0.65
C ASN A 29 6.51 -2.34 -0.28
N PRO A 30 5.19 -2.16 -0.50
CA PRO A 30 4.41 -3.07 -1.33
C PRO A 30 4.96 -3.22 -2.76
N ASN A 31 5.70 -2.21 -3.25
CA ASN A 31 6.24 -2.18 -4.61
C ASN A 31 7.56 -2.95 -4.78
N GLU A 32 8.25 -3.32 -3.70
CA GLU A 32 9.48 -4.11 -3.74
C GLU A 32 9.16 -5.61 -3.63
N ASN A 33 8.42 -6.12 -4.62
CA ASN A 33 7.86 -7.46 -4.60
C ASN A 33 8.51 -8.42 -5.62
N TYR A 34 9.69 -8.06 -6.12
CA TYR A 34 10.47 -8.85 -7.07
C TYR A 34 11.95 -8.86 -6.72
N ILE A 35 12.65 -9.90 -7.17
CA ILE A 35 14.11 -10.00 -7.14
C ILE A 35 14.61 -9.82 -8.57
N GLU A 36 15.56 -8.92 -8.77
CA GLU A 36 16.22 -8.78 -10.06
C GLU A 36 17.25 -9.90 -10.25
N VAL A 37 17.09 -10.70 -11.31
CA VAL A 37 18.03 -11.76 -11.67
C VAL A 37 18.50 -11.61 -13.11
N GLU A 38 19.73 -12.02 -13.40
CA GLU A 38 20.29 -11.95 -14.75
C GLU A 38 19.59 -12.95 -15.68
N LYS A 39 19.14 -12.50 -16.85
CA LYS A 39 18.55 -13.39 -17.85
C LYS A 39 19.59 -14.38 -18.38
N PRO A 40 19.26 -15.68 -18.44
CA PRO A 40 20.10 -16.65 -19.13
C PRO A 40 20.16 -16.30 -20.63
N LYS A 41 21.38 -16.31 -21.20
CA LYS A 41 21.58 -16.07 -22.64
C LYS A 41 21.02 -17.26 -23.43
N ILE A 42 19.80 -17.13 -23.96
CA ILE A 42 19.25 -18.11 -24.90
C ILE A 42 19.92 -17.88 -26.25
N HIS A 43 20.80 -18.80 -26.66
CA HIS A 43 21.38 -18.81 -28.00
C HIS A 43 20.32 -19.38 -28.96
N VAL A 44 19.54 -18.49 -29.59
CA VAL A 44 18.60 -18.88 -30.64
C VAL A 44 19.42 -19.27 -31.88
N GLN A 45 19.59 -20.57 -32.11
CA GLN A 45 20.03 -21.07 -33.40
C GLN A 45 18.97 -20.70 -34.43
N SER A 46 19.32 -19.84 -35.39
CA SER A 46 18.46 -19.50 -36.51
C SER A 46 18.16 -20.77 -37.31
N SER A 47 16.91 -21.23 -37.26
CA SER A 47 16.42 -22.25 -38.17
C SER A 47 16.45 -21.70 -39.60
N SER A 48 17.25 -22.33 -40.45
CA SER A 48 17.21 -22.13 -41.89
C SER A 48 16.01 -22.89 -42.44
N ASP A 49 14.92 -22.20 -42.73
CA ASP A 49 13.79 -22.81 -43.43
C ASP A 49 13.61 -22.20 -44.82
N SER A 50 13.64 -23.11 -45.80
CA SER A 50 13.61 -22.89 -47.24
C SER A 50 12.22 -22.52 -47.73
N SER A 51 12.11 -21.54 -48.63
CA SER A 51 10.98 -21.48 -49.57
C SER A 51 11.32 -20.73 -50.86
N ASP A 52 10.87 -21.33 -51.96
CA ASP A 52 10.96 -20.87 -53.34
C ASP A 52 10.13 -19.59 -53.57
N GLU A 53 10.78 -18.51 -54.01
CA GLU A 53 10.13 -17.33 -54.59
C GLU A 53 11.03 -16.68 -55.66
N PRO A 54 10.45 -16.00 -56.67
CA PRO A 54 11.12 -15.62 -57.93
C PRO A 54 12.29 -14.64 -57.77
N ALA A 55 13.29 -14.80 -58.63
CA ALA A 55 14.65 -14.23 -58.53
C ALA A 55 14.73 -12.70 -58.37
N GLU A 56 13.80 -11.93 -58.93
CA GLU A 56 13.83 -10.47 -58.87
C GLU A 56 13.41 -9.89 -57.50
N LYS A 57 12.60 -10.63 -56.73
CA LYS A 57 12.20 -10.21 -55.37
C LYS A 57 13.28 -10.55 -54.33
N ARG A 58 14.13 -11.56 -54.61
CA ARG A 58 15.30 -11.94 -53.79
C ARG A 58 16.39 -10.88 -53.80
N GLU A 59 16.78 -10.32 -54.96
CA GLU A 59 17.87 -9.33 -55.01
C GLU A 59 17.56 -8.01 -54.27
N ARG A 60 16.31 -7.52 -54.33
CA ARG A 60 15.90 -6.33 -53.58
C ARG A 60 15.83 -6.59 -52.07
N LYS A 61 15.35 -7.77 -51.65
CA LYS A 61 15.27 -8.17 -50.23
C LYS A 61 16.67 -8.47 -49.64
N ASP A 62 17.59 -9.01 -50.44
CA ASP A 62 18.98 -9.27 -50.06
C ASP A 62 19.80 -7.99 -49.89
N LYS A 63 19.57 -6.97 -50.72
CA LYS A 63 20.21 -5.66 -50.56
C LYS A 63 19.73 -4.95 -49.29
N VAL A 64 18.42 -4.93 -49.05
CA VAL A 64 17.84 -4.36 -47.82
C VAL A 64 18.26 -5.17 -46.58
N SER A 65 18.29 -6.50 -46.65
CA SER A 65 18.80 -7.38 -45.58
C SER A 65 20.28 -7.13 -45.27
N LYS A 66 21.15 -7.05 -46.29
CA LYS A 66 22.58 -6.75 -46.12
C LYS A 66 22.83 -5.36 -45.56
N GLU A 67 22.03 -4.37 -45.94
CA GLU A 67 22.12 -3.01 -45.44
C GLU A 67 21.63 -2.88 -43.99
N THR A 68 20.54 -3.57 -43.65
CA THR A 68 20.01 -3.65 -42.27
C THR A 68 20.98 -4.40 -41.35
N LYS A 69 21.61 -5.47 -41.87
CA LYS A 69 22.65 -6.22 -41.16
C LYS A 69 23.90 -5.38 -40.91
N LYS A 70 24.40 -4.66 -41.92
CA LYS A 70 25.52 -3.71 -41.75
C LYS A 70 25.21 -2.61 -40.75
N ARG A 71 23.99 -2.07 -40.75
CA ARG A 71 23.56 -1.04 -39.81
C ARG A 71 23.47 -1.58 -38.39
N ARG A 72 22.93 -2.79 -38.21
CA ARG A 72 22.88 -3.49 -36.92
C ARG A 72 24.28 -3.79 -36.38
N ASP A 73 25.17 -4.33 -37.22
CA ASP A 73 26.58 -4.61 -36.89
C ASP A 73 27.36 -3.31 -36.55
N PHE A 74 27.04 -2.19 -37.21
CA PHE A 74 27.62 -0.88 -36.91
C PHE A 74 27.22 -0.38 -35.52
N TYR A 75 25.95 -0.49 -35.13
CA TYR A 75 25.48 -0.10 -33.79
C TYR A 75 25.93 -1.10 -32.70
N GLU A 76 26.07 -2.39 -33.02
CA GLU A 76 26.61 -3.42 -32.11
C GLU A 76 28.08 -3.12 -31.73
N LYS A 77 28.86 -2.50 -32.64
CA LYS A 77 30.26 -2.11 -32.38
C LYS A 77 30.41 -1.04 -31.28
N TYR A 78 29.37 -0.23 -31.04
CA TYR A 78 29.34 0.78 -29.98
C TYR A 78 28.62 0.30 -28.72
N ARG A 79 28.10 -0.94 -28.73
CA ARG A 79 27.48 -1.56 -27.56
C ARG A 79 28.58 -1.98 -26.60
N ASN A 80 28.63 -1.35 -25.43
CA ASN A 80 29.64 -1.61 -24.42
C ASN A 80 29.42 -3.02 -23.83
N PRO A 81 30.28 -4.03 -24.10
CA PRO A 81 29.97 -5.45 -23.78
C PRO A 81 29.89 -5.76 -22.29
N GLN A 82 30.32 -4.85 -21.42
CA GLN A 82 30.46 -5.12 -19.99
C GLN A 82 29.27 -4.80 -19.11
N ARG A 83 28.24 -3.99 -19.47
CA ARG A 83 27.26 -3.54 -18.45
C ARG A 83 25.82 -3.26 -18.89
N GLU A 84 25.23 -4.13 -19.69
CA GLU A 84 23.78 -4.34 -19.62
C GLU A 84 23.53 -5.84 -19.69
N LYS A 85 23.74 -6.52 -18.56
CA LYS A 85 23.15 -7.84 -18.40
C LYS A 85 21.65 -7.61 -18.39
N GLU A 86 20.93 -8.19 -19.35
CA GLU A 86 19.48 -8.10 -19.32
C GLU A 86 19.01 -8.72 -18.00
N MET A 87 18.43 -7.91 -17.13
CA MET A 87 17.82 -8.39 -15.89
C MET A 87 16.38 -8.82 -16.21
N MET A 88 15.89 -9.87 -15.55
CA MET A 88 14.47 -10.15 -15.43
C MET A 88 14.04 -9.97 -13.97
N GLN A 89 12.80 -9.55 -13.79
CA GLN A 89 12.18 -9.46 -12.48
C GLN A 89 11.52 -10.80 -12.19
N LEU A 90 11.95 -11.47 -11.13
CA LEU A 90 11.25 -12.63 -10.58
C LEU A 90 10.39 -12.16 -9.41
N TYR A 91 9.08 -12.13 -9.63
CA TYR A 91 8.12 -11.80 -8.57
C TYR A 91 8.15 -12.86 -7.47
N ILE A 92 8.08 -12.40 -6.23
CA ILE A 92 8.02 -13.27 -5.07
C ILE A 92 6.65 -13.96 -5.09
N ARG A 93 6.64 -15.29 -4.93
CA ARG A 93 5.41 -16.09 -4.94
C ARG A 93 4.45 -15.58 -3.86
N GLU A 94 3.14 -15.51 -4.21
CA GLU A 94 2.07 -15.01 -3.33
C GLU A 94 2.23 -13.53 -2.93
N ASN A 95 3.05 -12.80 -3.69
CA ASN A 95 3.39 -11.39 -3.50
C ASN A 95 3.69 -10.76 -4.88
N GLY A 96 2.87 -11.05 -5.89
CA GLY A 96 3.05 -10.60 -7.27
C GLY A 96 2.53 -9.18 -7.54
N SER A 97 1.71 -8.64 -6.63
CA SER A 97 1.21 -7.27 -6.64
C SER A 97 1.35 -6.60 -5.25
N PRO A 98 1.29 -5.26 -5.16
CA PRO A 98 1.23 -4.52 -3.90
C PRO A 98 0.12 -5.02 -2.95
N GLU A 99 -1.03 -5.38 -3.49
CA GLU A 99 -2.19 -5.92 -2.79
C GLU A 99 -1.89 -7.29 -2.19
N GLU A 100 -1.38 -8.22 -3.02
CA GLU A 100 -0.97 -9.55 -2.56
C GLU A 100 0.12 -9.45 -1.48
N HIS A 101 1.04 -8.49 -1.59
CA HIS A 101 2.05 -8.23 -0.56
C HIS A 101 1.40 -7.87 0.78
N ALA A 102 0.43 -6.95 0.78
CA ALA A 102 -0.24 -6.51 2.00
C ALA A 102 -1.01 -7.67 2.65
N ILE A 103 -1.69 -8.50 1.84
CA ILE A 103 -2.39 -9.70 2.31
C ILE A 103 -1.39 -10.72 2.88
N TYR A 104 -0.29 -10.99 2.18
CA TYR A 104 0.73 -11.92 2.64
C TYR A 104 1.28 -11.52 4.00
N VAL A 105 1.64 -10.24 4.18
CA VAL A 105 2.19 -9.77 5.46
C VAL A 105 1.15 -9.77 6.57
N TRP A 106 -0.12 -9.51 6.23
CA TRP A 106 -1.20 -9.66 7.19
C TRP A 106 -1.28 -11.10 7.73
N ASP A 107 -1.42 -12.07 6.83
CA ASP A 107 -1.65 -13.48 7.20
C ASP A 107 -0.47 -14.08 7.98
N HIS A 108 0.76 -13.70 7.63
CA HIS A 108 1.97 -14.33 8.19
C HIS A 108 2.54 -13.61 9.42
N PHE A 109 2.29 -12.30 9.59
CA PHE A 109 2.92 -11.53 10.66
C PHE A 109 1.90 -10.77 11.51
N ILE A 110 1.01 -9.99 10.89
CA ILE A 110 0.16 -9.05 11.64
C ILE A 110 -0.98 -9.79 12.34
N ALA A 111 -1.66 -10.71 11.65
CA ALA A 111 -2.77 -11.49 12.19
C ALA A 111 -2.35 -12.32 13.41
N GLN A 112 -1.12 -12.81 13.43
CA GLN A 112 -0.55 -13.63 14.51
C GLN A 112 0.10 -12.81 15.64
N SER A 113 0.27 -11.49 15.46
CA SER A 113 0.89 -10.64 16.47
C SER A 113 0.08 -10.57 17.77
N ALA A 114 0.75 -10.43 18.91
CA ALA A 114 0.10 -10.28 20.22
C ALA A 114 -0.39 -8.83 20.50
N ALA A 115 -0.35 -7.95 19.49
CA ALA A 115 -0.73 -6.55 19.65
C ALA A 115 -2.25 -6.40 19.77
N GLU A 116 -2.70 -5.68 20.80
CA GLU A 116 -4.12 -5.39 21.08
C GLU A 116 -4.63 -4.21 20.23
N ASN A 117 -3.74 -3.32 19.85
CA ASN A 117 -4.01 -2.17 18.99
C ASN A 117 -3.09 -2.21 17.78
N VAL A 118 -3.69 -2.38 16.60
CA VAL A 118 -2.97 -2.32 15.33
C VAL A 118 -3.35 -1.03 14.60
N PHE A 119 -2.36 -0.28 14.15
CA PHE A 119 -2.54 0.95 13.38
C PHE A 119 -1.85 0.84 12.03
N PHE A 120 -2.44 1.47 11.02
CA PHE A 120 -1.86 1.56 9.68
C PHE A 120 -1.63 3.01 9.31
N VAL A 121 -0.46 3.31 8.72
CA VAL A 121 -0.23 4.49 7.89
C VAL A 121 -0.09 4.04 6.44
N ALA A 122 -1.04 4.41 5.60
CA ALA A 122 -1.13 3.99 4.21
C ALA A 122 -1.07 5.21 3.28
N HIS A 123 0.05 5.38 2.58
CA HIS A 123 0.26 6.51 1.67
C HIS A 123 -0.11 6.14 0.25
N SER A 124 -0.70 7.08 -0.50
CA SER A 124 -0.89 6.95 -1.94
C SER A 124 -1.56 5.61 -2.30
N TYR A 125 -0.92 4.80 -3.14
CA TYR A 125 -1.36 3.46 -3.52
C TYR A 125 -1.52 2.49 -2.33
N GLY A 126 -0.80 2.70 -1.22
CA GLY A 126 -0.95 1.91 -0.01
C GLY A 126 -2.39 1.89 0.51
N GLY A 127 -3.19 2.92 0.25
CA GLY A 127 -4.61 2.90 0.58
C GLY A 127 -5.43 1.93 -0.27
N LEU A 128 -5.11 1.77 -1.57
CA LEU A 128 -5.73 0.74 -2.42
C LEU A 128 -5.43 -0.66 -1.86
N ALA A 129 -4.15 -0.90 -1.53
CA ALA A 129 -3.70 -2.17 -0.94
C ALA A 129 -4.38 -2.46 0.41
N PHE A 130 -4.58 -1.43 1.24
CA PHE A 130 -5.31 -1.59 2.50
C PHE A 130 -6.79 -1.92 2.29
N VAL A 131 -7.45 -1.29 1.32
CA VAL A 131 -8.86 -1.60 0.99
C VAL A 131 -8.99 -3.03 0.45
N GLU A 132 -8.04 -3.49 -0.38
CA GLU A 132 -8.03 -4.89 -0.84
C GLU A 132 -7.85 -5.86 0.35
N LEU A 133 -6.95 -5.55 1.29
CA LEU A 133 -6.81 -6.31 2.53
C LEU A 133 -8.13 -6.34 3.32
N MET A 134 -8.83 -5.22 3.44
CA MET A 134 -10.15 -5.15 4.10
C MET A 134 -11.20 -6.02 3.40
N ILE A 135 -11.22 -6.06 2.07
CA ILE A 135 -12.15 -6.89 1.29
C ILE A 135 -11.86 -8.38 1.52
N GLN A 136 -10.59 -8.77 1.52
CA GLN A 136 -10.16 -10.17 1.62
C GLN A 136 -10.17 -10.73 3.05
N ARG A 137 -10.05 -9.87 4.07
CA ARG A 137 -9.88 -10.27 5.49
C ARG A 137 -10.78 -9.46 6.43
N GLU A 138 -11.98 -9.06 5.97
CA GLU A 138 -12.86 -8.11 6.66
C GLU A 138 -13.00 -8.37 8.17
N ALA A 139 -13.40 -9.58 8.56
CA ALA A 139 -13.66 -9.91 9.96
C ALA A 139 -12.42 -9.75 10.85
N ASP A 140 -11.28 -10.27 10.39
CA ASP A 140 -10.03 -10.23 11.14
C ASP A 140 -9.51 -8.79 11.26
N VAL A 141 -9.52 -8.05 10.15
CA VAL A 141 -9.03 -6.66 10.13
C VAL A 141 -9.88 -5.79 11.05
N LYS A 142 -11.21 -5.89 10.97
CA LYS A 142 -12.12 -5.12 11.84
C LYS A 142 -11.98 -5.46 13.32
N SER A 143 -11.64 -6.70 13.66
CA SER A 143 -11.46 -7.11 15.05
C SER A 143 -10.16 -6.59 15.66
N LYS A 144 -9.12 -6.41 14.85
CA LYS A 144 -7.75 -6.18 15.32
C LYS A 144 -7.24 -4.77 15.08
N VAL A 145 -7.57 -4.16 13.94
CA VAL A 145 -7.15 -2.81 13.60
C VAL A 145 -7.96 -1.78 14.37
N THR A 146 -7.25 -0.87 15.04
CA THR A 146 -7.84 0.21 15.84
C THR A 146 -8.10 1.45 15.01
N ALA A 147 -7.16 1.85 14.14
CA ALA A 147 -7.34 3.00 13.24
C ALA A 147 -6.38 2.97 12.06
N VAL A 148 -6.72 3.70 11.00
CA VAL A 148 -5.94 3.78 9.75
C VAL A 148 -5.79 5.24 9.32
N ALA A 149 -4.56 5.71 9.23
CA ALA A 149 -4.23 6.99 8.64
C ALA A 149 -3.87 6.81 7.17
N LEU A 150 -4.70 7.36 6.29
CA LEU A 150 -4.42 7.46 4.87
C LEU A 150 -3.69 8.78 4.60
N THR A 151 -2.67 8.77 3.75
CA THR A 151 -1.91 9.98 3.43
C THR A 151 -1.83 10.15 1.92
N ASP A 152 -2.54 11.15 1.43
CA ASP A 152 -2.82 11.41 0.02
C ASP A 152 -3.18 10.14 -0.77
N SER A 153 -4.02 9.31 -0.16
CA SER A 153 -4.43 8.03 -0.74
C SER A 153 -5.33 8.22 -1.94
N VAL A 154 -5.09 7.41 -2.97
CA VAL A 154 -5.91 7.34 -4.19
C VAL A 154 -6.96 6.22 -4.16
N HIS A 155 -7.18 5.61 -2.99
CA HIS A 155 -8.19 4.58 -2.82
C HIS A 155 -9.58 5.03 -3.25
N ASN A 156 -10.39 4.09 -3.70
CA ASN A 156 -11.77 4.36 -4.09
C ASN A 156 -12.65 3.17 -3.74
N VAL A 157 -13.29 3.25 -2.57
CA VAL A 157 -14.13 2.18 -2.03
C VAL A 157 -15.33 1.81 -2.91
N TRP A 158 -15.71 2.68 -3.86
CA TRP A 158 -16.78 2.42 -4.81
C TRP A 158 -16.30 1.65 -6.03
N HIS A 159 -15.09 1.95 -6.51
CA HIS A 159 -14.47 1.25 -7.64
C HIS A 159 -13.84 -0.09 -7.23
N GLN A 160 -13.37 -0.20 -5.98
CA GLN A 160 -12.88 -1.45 -5.40
C GLN A 160 -14.02 -2.36 -4.91
N GLU A 161 -15.28 -2.00 -5.19
CA GLU A 161 -16.47 -2.79 -4.84
C GLU A 161 -16.57 -3.15 -3.34
N ALA A 162 -16.09 -2.26 -2.46
CA ALA A 162 -16.09 -2.51 -1.03
C ALA A 162 -17.51 -2.60 -0.47
N GLY A 163 -17.78 -3.68 0.27
CA GLY A 163 -19.06 -3.95 0.91
C GLY A 163 -19.54 -2.78 1.79
N LYS A 164 -20.86 -2.68 2.00
CA LYS A 164 -21.46 -1.63 2.84
C LYS A 164 -20.81 -1.56 4.23
N THR A 165 -20.59 -2.72 4.84
CA THR A 165 -19.97 -2.87 6.15
C THR A 165 -18.54 -2.36 6.18
N ILE A 166 -17.75 -2.56 5.12
CA ILE A 166 -16.38 -2.05 4.99
C ILE A 166 -16.40 -0.52 4.89
N ARG A 167 -17.28 0.03 4.05
CA ARG A 167 -17.43 1.49 3.88
C ARG A 167 -17.85 2.20 5.17
N GLU A 168 -18.73 1.59 5.95
CA GLU A 168 -19.12 2.09 7.27
C GLU A 168 -17.94 2.07 8.24
N TRP A 169 -17.21 0.96 8.30
CA TRP A 169 -16.04 0.84 9.16
C TRP A 169 -14.95 1.84 8.79
N MET A 170 -14.68 2.05 7.50
CA MET A 170 -13.72 3.04 7.03
C MET A 170 -14.11 4.47 7.43
N ARG A 171 -15.40 4.79 7.41
CA ARG A 171 -15.88 6.10 7.85
C ARG A 171 -15.60 6.37 9.33
N GLU A 172 -15.61 5.33 10.15
CA GLU A 172 -15.45 5.43 11.60
C GLU A 172 -14.00 5.30 12.05
N ASN A 173 -13.17 4.53 11.34
CA ASN A 173 -11.84 4.13 11.79
C ASN A 173 -10.70 4.64 10.90
N CYS A 174 -11.01 5.33 9.80
CA CYS A 174 -10.01 5.90 8.90
C CYS A 174 -10.10 7.43 8.82
N CYS A 175 -8.99 8.08 8.48
CA CYS A 175 -8.93 9.48 8.09
C CYS A 175 -7.86 9.64 7.00
N ASN A 176 -8.14 10.44 5.96
CA ASN A 176 -7.24 10.70 4.85
C ASN A 176 -6.69 12.13 4.88
N TRP A 177 -5.41 12.28 5.17
CA TRP A 177 -4.67 13.54 5.08
C TRP A 177 -4.17 13.75 3.66
N VAL A 178 -4.84 14.62 2.91
CA VAL A 178 -4.59 14.83 1.48
C VAL A 178 -3.76 16.06 1.18
N SER A 179 -3.15 16.08 -0.01
CA SER A 179 -2.50 17.27 -0.51
C SER A 179 -3.50 18.40 -0.71
N SER A 180 -3.21 19.53 -0.07
CA SER A 180 -4.04 20.74 -0.08
C SER A 180 -3.23 21.93 0.44
N SER A 181 -3.55 23.11 -0.08
CA SER A 181 -2.97 24.39 0.33
C SER A 181 -3.57 24.90 1.64
N GLU A 182 -4.67 24.31 2.09
CA GLU A 182 -5.33 24.66 3.35
C GLU A 182 -4.48 24.27 4.57
N PRO A 183 -4.68 24.93 5.73
CA PRO A 183 -4.02 24.53 6.98
C PRO A 183 -4.23 23.04 7.32
N LEU A 184 -3.26 22.44 8.02
CA LEU A 184 -3.35 21.06 8.51
C LEU A 184 -4.67 20.85 9.27
N ASP A 185 -5.31 19.71 9.03
CA ASP A 185 -6.58 19.27 9.63
C ASP A 185 -7.85 20.05 9.17
N THR A 186 -7.72 21.01 8.25
CA THR A 186 -8.90 21.60 7.59
C THR A 186 -9.66 20.53 6.80
N SER A 187 -10.97 20.39 7.05
CA SER A 187 -11.83 19.45 6.33
C SER A 187 -11.82 19.72 4.83
N VAL A 188 -11.68 18.66 4.03
CA VAL A 188 -11.71 18.72 2.57
C VAL A 188 -12.88 17.89 2.07
N GLU A 189 -13.77 18.50 1.30
CA GLU A 189 -14.95 17.80 0.78
C GLU A 189 -14.56 16.66 -0.18
N SER A 190 -15.37 15.60 -0.13
CA SER A 190 -15.32 14.48 -1.07
C SER A 190 -16.64 14.40 -1.83
N MET A 191 -16.56 14.14 -3.13
CA MET A 191 -17.74 13.98 -4.00
C MET A 191 -18.55 12.73 -3.63
N LEU A 192 -17.89 11.69 -3.10
CA LEU A 192 -18.51 10.43 -2.74
C LEU A 192 -18.31 10.14 -1.24
N PRO A 193 -19.30 9.51 -0.57
CA PRO A 193 -19.13 9.09 0.82
C PRO A 193 -17.95 8.14 0.96
N ASP A 194 -17.00 8.52 1.79
CA ASP A 194 -15.77 7.80 2.11
C ASP A 194 -15.41 8.04 3.59
N CYS A 195 -14.18 7.73 4.00
CA CYS A 195 -13.60 8.20 5.25
C CYS A 195 -13.44 9.74 5.29
N PRO A 196 -13.45 10.34 6.50
CA PRO A 196 -13.10 11.75 6.67
C PRO A 196 -11.81 12.12 5.94
N ARG A 197 -11.81 13.28 5.29
CA ARG A 197 -10.70 13.81 4.52
C ARG A 197 -10.32 15.18 5.04
N VAL A 198 -9.04 15.38 5.35
CA VAL A 198 -8.51 16.63 5.87
C VAL A 198 -7.24 17.04 5.14
N SER A 199 -6.90 18.32 5.16
CA SER A 199 -5.66 18.83 4.57
C SER A 199 -4.44 18.33 5.35
N ALA A 200 -3.38 17.95 4.62
CA ALA A 200 -2.06 17.67 5.17
C ALA A 200 -1.21 18.93 5.41
N GLY A 201 -1.71 20.12 5.07
CA GLY A 201 -0.95 21.38 5.17
C GLY A 201 0.18 21.48 4.14
N THR A 202 0.04 20.81 3.00
CA THR A 202 1.01 20.85 1.89
C THR A 202 0.38 20.38 0.59
N ASP A 203 0.76 21.01 -0.53
CA ASP A 203 0.42 20.55 -1.89
C ASP A 203 1.34 19.43 -2.41
N ARG A 204 2.37 19.06 -1.65
CA ARG A 204 3.36 18.06 -2.07
C ARG A 204 2.95 16.67 -1.61
N HIS A 205 2.52 15.85 -2.55
CA HIS A 205 2.09 14.45 -2.35
C HIS A 205 3.04 13.65 -1.44
N GLU A 206 4.34 13.77 -1.69
CA GLU A 206 5.40 13.04 -0.99
C GLU A 206 5.65 13.53 0.45
N LEU A 207 5.15 14.72 0.80
CA LEU A 207 5.33 15.31 2.13
C LEU A 207 4.13 15.12 3.06
N THR A 208 3.01 14.61 2.56
CA THR A 208 1.76 14.52 3.34
C THR A 208 1.94 13.69 4.60
N SER A 209 2.58 12.51 4.51
CA SER A 209 2.82 11.66 5.69
C SER A 209 3.68 12.36 6.76
N TRP A 210 4.71 13.10 6.35
CA TRP A 210 5.58 13.82 7.29
C TRP A 210 4.88 15.02 7.92
N LYS A 211 4.20 15.84 7.10
CA LYS A 211 3.50 17.05 7.56
C LYS A 211 2.33 16.71 8.48
N SER A 212 1.65 15.61 8.22
CA SER A 212 0.52 15.14 9.03
C SER A 212 0.92 14.29 10.22
N PHE A 213 2.21 13.96 10.38
CA PHE A 213 2.66 13.02 11.41
C PHE A 213 2.15 13.37 12.83
N PRO A 214 2.23 14.61 13.33
CA PRO A 214 1.70 14.92 14.67
C PRO A 214 0.19 14.71 14.79
N SER A 215 -0.57 15.06 13.75
CA SER A 215 -2.03 14.90 13.73
C SER A 215 -2.44 13.43 13.66
N ILE A 216 -1.73 12.62 12.86
CA ILE A 216 -1.95 11.17 12.75
C ILE A 216 -1.77 10.49 14.12
N PHE A 217 -0.74 10.85 14.87
CA PHE A 217 -0.49 10.22 16.18
C PHE A 217 -1.50 10.66 17.24
N LYS A 218 -1.97 11.91 17.15
CA LYS A 218 -3.11 12.37 17.96
C LYS A 218 -4.36 11.53 17.65
N PHE A 219 -4.68 11.35 16.37
CA PHE A 219 -5.80 10.51 15.92
C PHE A 219 -5.70 9.06 16.43
N PHE A 220 -4.51 8.44 16.37
CA PHE A 220 -4.30 7.09 16.91
C PHE A 220 -4.46 7.01 18.43
N THR A 221 -3.98 8.04 19.14
CA THR A 221 -4.14 8.12 20.61
C THR A 221 -5.62 8.15 20.97
N GLU A 222 -6.38 9.06 20.35
CA GLU A 222 -7.83 9.21 20.57
C GLU A 222 -8.59 7.91 20.22
N ALA A 223 -8.25 7.24 19.11
CA ALA A 223 -8.86 5.97 18.73
C ALA A 223 -8.59 4.85 19.76
N SER A 224 -7.37 4.79 20.29
CA SER A 224 -7.00 3.79 21.31
C SER A 224 -7.72 4.01 22.64
N GLU A 225 -7.92 5.26 23.04
CA GLU A 225 -8.65 5.64 24.25
C GLU A 225 -10.14 5.33 24.10
N ALA A 226 -10.73 5.64 22.94
CA ALA A 226 -12.11 5.30 22.61
C ALA A 226 -12.35 3.78 22.67
N LYS A 227 -11.47 2.97 22.05
CA LYS A 227 -11.53 1.50 22.10
C LYS A 227 -11.48 0.99 23.54
N THR A 228 -10.56 1.50 24.35
CA THR A 228 -10.42 1.13 25.76
C THR A 228 -11.66 1.51 26.60
N SER A 229 -12.27 2.67 26.34
CA SER A 229 -13.46 3.12 27.05
C SER A 229 -14.69 2.26 26.73
N SER A 230 -14.83 1.81 25.49
CA SER A 230 -15.94 0.94 25.06
C SER A 230 -15.92 -0.45 25.72
N LEU A 231 -14.72 -0.92 26.10
CA LEU A 231 -14.50 -2.21 26.77
C LEU A 231 -14.73 -2.14 28.29
N LYS A 232 -14.79 -0.94 28.90
CA LYS A 232 -15.11 -0.80 30.32
C LYS A 232 -16.63 -0.93 30.51
N PRO A 233 -17.12 -1.91 31.31
CA PRO A 233 -18.54 -2.00 31.61
C PRO A 233 -19.01 -0.70 32.24
N ALA A 234 -20.09 -0.11 31.74
CA ALA A 234 -20.74 1.03 32.36
C ALA A 234 -21.08 0.65 33.82
N LEU A 235 -20.39 1.25 34.79
CA LEU A 235 -20.70 1.09 36.20
C LEU A 235 -22.17 1.48 36.40
N THR A 236 -23.03 0.48 36.62
CA THR A 236 -24.45 0.68 36.87
C THR A 236 -24.61 1.61 38.07
N ARG A 237 -25.07 2.84 37.82
CA ARG A 237 -25.48 3.79 38.85
C ARG A 237 -26.64 3.16 39.62
N ARG A 238 -26.36 2.53 40.75
CA ARG A 238 -27.35 1.94 41.66
C ARG A 238 -28.23 3.09 42.17
N SER A 239 -29.43 3.23 41.58
CA SER A 239 -30.43 4.18 42.06
C SER A 239 -30.85 3.77 43.46
N HIS A 240 -30.52 4.60 44.46
CA HIS A 240 -31.12 4.50 45.78
C HIS A 240 -32.61 4.80 45.67
N ARG A 241 -33.42 3.74 45.61
CA ARG A 241 -34.87 3.81 45.78
C ARG A 241 -35.15 4.14 47.25
N ILE A 242 -35.45 5.41 47.53
CA ILE A 242 -36.00 5.86 48.82
C ILE A 242 -37.34 5.13 49.01
N LYS A 243 -37.46 4.32 50.06
CA LYS A 243 -38.73 3.80 50.54
C LYS A 243 -39.42 4.93 51.31
N HIS A 244 -40.61 5.33 50.86
CA HIS A 244 -41.54 6.07 51.72
C HIS A 244 -42.11 5.10 52.76
N GLU A 245 -41.97 5.46 54.03
CA GLU A 245 -42.78 4.90 55.12
C GLU A 245 -44.19 5.48 55.02
N GLU A 246 -45.19 4.60 55.03
CA GLU A 246 -46.60 4.96 55.22
C GLU A 246 -46.85 5.16 56.72
N LEU A 247 -47.51 6.27 57.05
CA LEU A 247 -48.20 6.56 58.31
C LEU A 247 -49.70 6.64 58.00
#